data_AF-A0A847SV41-F1
#
_entry.id   AF-A0A847SV41-F1
#
_cell.length_a   1.000
_cell.length_b   1.000
_cell.length_c   1.000
_cell.angle_alpha   90.00
_cell.angle_beta   90.00
_cell.angle_gamma   90.00
#
_symmetry.space_group_name_H-M   'P 1'
#
loop_
_entity.id
_entity.type
_entity.pdbx_description
1 polymer ?
#
loop_
_entity_poly.entity_id
_entity_poly.type
_entity_poly.pdbx_seq_one_letter_code
_entity_poly.pdbx_strand_id
1 'polypeptide(L)'
;MARIIHLSSQTPQQIVNACWQFARAVLWAEQPIGEQEQQRSIALIRQHLDYPVITESSFICFCERILLAREAQLTGQSGYLSQPSVWLHPNYQEGYTGTRQAYDQMLLRRAAVPGYREEYMVFSKHYYRYALYARTCAIAACRRKLLRLKAYGLLTLLYRAIIYCKLSH
;
A
#
# COMPACT_ATOMS: atom_id res chain seq x y z
N MET A 1 30.99 -6.07 -25.91
CA MET A 1 29.67 -5.44 -26.14
C MET A 1 28.81 -5.61 -24.90
N ALA A 2 28.66 -4.54 -24.12
CA ALA A 2 27.80 -4.55 -22.92
C ALA A 2 26.33 -4.43 -23.35
N ARG A 3 25.49 -5.42 -23.00
CA ARG A 3 24.03 -5.31 -23.15
C ARG A 3 23.53 -4.28 -22.13
N ILE A 4 23.08 -3.13 -22.62
CA ILE A 4 22.28 -2.20 -21.82
C ILE A 4 20.96 -2.93 -21.53
N ILE A 5 20.82 -3.44 -20.31
CA ILE A 5 19.53 -3.94 -19.83
C ILE A 5 18.66 -2.68 -19.66
N HIS A 6 17.73 -2.46 -20.58
CA HIS A 6 16.60 -1.57 -20.32
C HIS A 6 15.87 -2.12 -19.09
N LEU A 7 16.14 -1.56 -17.92
CA LEU A 7 15.26 -1.66 -16.77
C LEU A 7 13.97 -0.97 -17.22
N SER A 8 13.00 -1.74 -17.73
CA SER A 8 11.70 -1.20 -18.07
C SER A 8 11.12 -0.59 -16.79
N SER A 9 11.10 0.74 -16.73
CA SER A 9 10.37 1.46 -15.69
C SER A 9 8.91 1.01 -15.81
N GLN A 10 8.35 0.48 -14.74
CA GLN A 10 6.97 0.01 -14.76
C GLN A 10 6.01 1.15 -15.12
N THR A 11 4.93 0.81 -15.83
CA THR A 11 3.91 1.76 -16.27
C THR A 11 3.12 2.29 -15.07
N PRO A 12 2.53 3.49 -15.15
CA PRO A 12 1.60 3.98 -14.14
C PRO A 12 0.52 2.96 -13.78
N GLN A 13 0.05 2.16 -14.76
CA GLN A 13 -0.93 1.11 -14.51
C GLN A 13 -0.41 0.01 -13.58
N GLN A 14 0.86 -0.39 -13.71
CA GLN A 14 1.43 -1.40 -12.83
C GLN A 14 1.55 -0.89 -11.38
N ILE A 15 1.81 0.41 -11.20
CA ILE A 15 1.82 1.05 -9.88
C ILE A 15 0.43 1.03 -9.25
N VAL A 16 -0.62 1.36 -10.01
CA VAL A 16 -2.02 1.26 -9.56
C VAL A 16 -2.36 -0.18 -9.16
N ASN A 17 -1.96 -1.16 -9.99
CA ASN A 17 -2.18 -2.57 -9.70
C ASN A 17 -1.46 -2.98 -8.41
N ALA A 18 -0.24 -2.52 -8.16
CA ALA A 18 0.46 -2.77 -6.91
C ALA A 18 -0.27 -2.18 -5.70
N CYS A 19 -0.80 -0.95 -5.79
CA CYS A 19 -1.65 -0.37 -4.75
C CYS A 19 -2.90 -1.22 -4.49
N TRP A 20 -3.55 -1.73 -5.54
CA TRP A 20 -4.69 -2.65 -5.41
C TRP A 20 -4.30 -3.93 -4.68
N GLN A 21 -3.23 -4.60 -5.11
CA GLN A 21 -2.78 -5.85 -4.49
C GLN A 21 -2.38 -5.63 -3.03
N PHE A 22 -1.79 -4.48 -2.72
CA PHE A 22 -1.49 -4.11 -1.34
C PHE A 22 -2.76 -3.94 -0.51
N ALA A 23 -3.72 -3.12 -0.97
CA ALA A 23 -4.96 -2.88 -0.25
C ALA A 23 -5.74 -4.19 -0.03
N ARG A 24 -5.83 -5.04 -1.07
CA ARG A 24 -6.42 -6.38 -0.99
C ARG A 24 -5.73 -7.27 0.04
N ALA A 25 -4.40 -7.32 0.04
CA ALA A 25 -3.63 -8.15 0.97
C ALA A 25 -3.72 -7.68 2.43
N VAL A 26 -4.01 -6.39 2.64
CA VAL A 26 -4.04 -5.79 3.98
C VAL A 26 -5.45 -5.82 4.58
N LEU A 27 -6.48 -5.47 3.80
CA LEU A 27 -7.83 -5.25 4.29
C LEU A 27 -8.80 -6.40 3.91
N TRP A 28 -8.65 -6.99 2.72
CA TRP A 28 -9.62 -7.95 2.16
C TRP A 28 -9.03 -9.31 1.81
N ALA A 29 -8.01 -9.74 2.56
CA ALA A 29 -7.13 -10.82 2.11
C ALA A 29 -7.79 -12.21 2.06
N GLU A 30 -8.96 -12.38 2.67
CA GLU A 30 -9.74 -13.63 2.71
C GLU A 30 -11.10 -13.48 2.02
N GLN A 31 -11.38 -12.32 1.43
CA GLN A 31 -12.64 -12.07 0.76
C GLN A 31 -12.52 -12.41 -0.74
N PRO A 32 -13.46 -13.19 -1.30
CA PRO A 32 -13.57 -13.34 -2.74
C PRO A 32 -14.02 -12.00 -3.34
N ILE A 33 -13.24 -11.48 -4.29
CA ILE A 33 -13.53 -10.21 -4.96
C ILE A 33 -13.74 -10.53 -6.44
N GLY A 34 -14.95 -10.25 -6.94
CA GLY A 34 -15.28 -10.43 -8.34
C GLY A 34 -14.55 -9.44 -9.25
N GLU A 35 -14.42 -9.78 -10.52
CA GLU A 35 -13.68 -8.96 -11.50
C GLU A 35 -14.23 -7.54 -11.62
N GLN A 36 -15.56 -7.39 -11.68
CA GLN A 36 -16.19 -6.07 -11.76
C GLN A 36 -15.86 -5.19 -10.55
N GLU A 37 -15.82 -5.78 -9.36
CA GLU A 37 -15.51 -5.07 -8.12
C GLU A 37 -14.05 -4.64 -8.08
N GLN A 38 -13.15 -5.52 -8.53
CA GLN A 38 -11.74 -5.20 -8.71
C GLN A 38 -11.56 -4.05 -9.72
N GLN A 39 -12.23 -4.08 -10.86
CA GLN A 39 -12.13 -3.03 -11.88
C GLN A 39 -12.59 -1.66 -11.34
N ARG A 40 -13.72 -1.60 -10.62
CA ARG A 40 -14.21 -0.38 -9.95
C ARG A 40 -13.20 0.13 -8.93
N SER A 41 -12.65 -0.76 -8.12
CA SER A 41 -11.66 -0.42 -7.09
C SER A 41 -10.38 0.15 -7.68
N ILE A 42 -9.87 -0.46 -8.75
CA ILE A 42 -8.69 0.03 -9.49
C ILE A 42 -8.96 1.43 -10.07
N ALA A 43 -10.15 1.69 -10.61
CA ALA A 43 -10.53 3.00 -11.11
C ALA A 43 -10.52 4.08 -10.01
N LEU A 44 -10.98 3.74 -8.80
CA LEU A 44 -10.94 4.64 -7.65
C LEU A 44 -9.51 4.87 -7.13
N ILE A 45 -8.66 3.83 -7.13
CA ILE A 45 -7.24 3.97 -6.77
C ILE A 45 -6.53 4.93 -7.73
N ARG A 46 -6.84 4.89 -9.04
CA ARG A 46 -6.28 5.86 -10.01
C ARG A 46 -6.59 7.30 -9.60
N GLN A 47 -7.81 7.56 -9.13
CA GLN A 47 -8.21 8.89 -8.66
C GLN A 47 -7.40 9.32 -7.42
N HIS A 48 -7.17 8.40 -6.48
CA HIS A 48 -6.39 8.68 -5.26
C HIS A 48 -4.88 8.85 -5.50
N LEU A 49 -4.36 8.42 -6.65
CA LEU A 49 -2.94 8.46 -6.99
C LEU A 49 -2.56 9.57 -7.99
N ASP A 50 -3.51 10.44 -8.35
CA ASP A 50 -3.33 11.50 -9.36
C ASP A 50 -2.90 10.94 -10.74
N TYR A 51 -3.51 9.82 -11.16
CA TYR A 51 -3.22 9.17 -12.44
C TYR A 51 -3.42 10.13 -13.64
N PRO A 52 -2.52 10.13 -14.67
CA PRO A 52 -1.45 9.16 -14.92
C PRO A 52 -0.10 9.47 -14.26
N VAL A 53 0.05 10.61 -13.59
CA VAL A 53 1.33 11.04 -13.02
C VAL A 53 1.42 10.60 -11.56
N ILE A 54 1.84 9.36 -11.35
CA ILE A 54 1.96 8.78 -10.01
C ILE A 54 3.35 9.04 -9.44
N THR A 55 3.41 9.70 -8.29
CA THR A 55 4.68 9.97 -7.59
C THR A 55 4.97 8.91 -6.54
N GLU A 56 6.24 8.78 -6.14
CA GLU A 56 6.61 7.96 -4.97
C GLU A 56 5.82 8.40 -3.72
N SER A 57 5.62 9.70 -3.55
CA SER A 57 4.92 10.25 -2.39
C SER A 57 3.43 9.91 -2.35
N SER A 58 2.72 9.95 -3.49
CA SER A 58 1.29 9.58 -3.55
C SER A 58 1.10 8.08 -3.31
N PHE A 59 2.00 7.25 -3.85
CA PHE A 59 2.02 5.81 -3.57
C PHE A 59 2.27 5.50 -2.09
N ILE A 60 3.30 6.12 -1.49
CA ILE A 60 3.62 5.93 -0.07
C ILE A 60 2.44 6.38 0.80
N CYS A 61 1.88 7.56 0.54
CA CYS A 61 0.70 8.06 1.25
C CYS A 61 -0.45 7.06 1.19
N PHE A 62 -0.72 6.49 0.02
CA PHE A 62 -1.75 5.46 -0.16
C PHE A 62 -1.50 4.23 0.71
N CYS A 63 -0.30 3.65 0.65
CA CYS A 63 0.03 2.47 1.45
C CYS A 63 -0.03 2.75 2.96
N GLU A 64 0.48 3.89 3.42
CA GLU A 64 0.47 4.22 4.84
C GLU A 64 -0.94 4.45 5.39
N ARG A 65 -1.83 5.07 4.60
CA ARG A 65 -3.25 5.22 4.94
C ARG A 65 -3.98 3.89 5.06
N ILE A 66 -3.68 2.95 4.18
CA ILE A 66 -4.19 1.56 4.25
C ILE A 66 -3.70 0.85 5.53
N LEU A 67 -2.44 1.04 5.92
CA LEU A 67 -1.90 0.47 7.17
C LEU A 67 -2.55 1.07 8.42
N LEU A 68 -2.79 2.39 8.43
CA LEU A 68 -3.51 3.07 9.51
C LEU A 68 -4.96 2.55 9.63
N ALA A 69 -5.65 2.35 8.50
CA ALA A 69 -6.99 1.76 8.50
C ALA A 69 -7.00 0.36 9.13
N ARG A 70 -6.04 -0.49 8.75
CA ARG A 70 -5.92 -1.83 9.34
C ARG A 70 -5.64 -1.77 10.85
N GLU A 71 -4.78 -0.85 11.29
CA GLU A 71 -4.51 -0.69 12.72
C GLU A 71 -5.78 -0.29 13.48
N ALA A 72 -6.54 0.69 12.96
CA ALA A 72 -7.81 1.09 13.55
C ALA A 72 -8.82 -0.06 13.63
N GLN A 73 -8.85 -0.96 12.64
CA GLN A 73 -9.68 -2.17 12.70
C GLN A 73 -9.24 -3.13 13.80
N LEU A 74 -7.93 -3.37 13.93
CA LEU A 74 -7.41 -4.27 14.96
C LEU A 74 -7.61 -3.75 16.38
N THR A 75 -7.67 -2.43 16.56
CA THR A 75 -7.91 -1.79 17.86
C THR A 75 -9.39 -1.54 18.14
N GLY A 76 -10.29 -1.99 17.25
CA GLY A 76 -11.75 -1.82 17.39
C GLY A 76 -12.26 -0.39 17.20
N GLN A 77 -11.44 0.49 16.61
CA GLN A 77 -11.76 1.89 16.35
C GLN A 77 -12.50 2.11 15.03
N SER A 78 -12.60 1.07 14.19
CA SER A 78 -13.30 1.10 12.91
C SER A 78 -14.43 0.08 12.91
N GLY A 79 -15.56 0.46 12.30
CA GLY A 79 -16.67 -0.44 12.02
C GLY A 79 -16.34 -1.51 10.97
N TYR A 80 -17.38 -2.23 10.54
CA TYR A 80 -17.29 -3.28 9.53
C TYR A 80 -16.63 -2.79 8.23
N LEU A 81 -15.72 -3.59 7.68
CA LEU A 81 -15.06 -3.28 6.42
C LEU A 81 -16.00 -3.54 5.25
N SER A 82 -16.46 -2.46 4.61
CA SER A 82 -17.30 -2.51 3.42
C SER A 82 -16.56 -3.15 2.22
N GLN A 83 -17.31 -3.40 1.14
CA GLN A 83 -16.72 -3.81 -0.14
C GLN A 83 -15.65 -2.80 -0.61
N PRO A 84 -14.61 -3.26 -1.34
CA PRO A 84 -13.47 -2.42 -1.69
C PRO A 84 -13.83 -1.12 -2.42
N SER A 85 -14.73 -1.17 -3.40
CA SER A 85 -15.14 0.00 -4.18
C SER A 85 -15.93 1.01 -3.34
N VAL A 86 -16.76 0.54 -2.40
CA VAL A 86 -17.44 1.41 -1.44
C VAL A 86 -16.42 2.07 -0.52
N TRP A 87 -15.47 1.28 0.01
CA TRP A 87 -14.46 1.79 0.93
C TRP A 87 -13.53 2.82 0.27
N LEU A 88 -13.18 2.61 -0.99
CA LEU A 88 -12.34 3.52 -1.77
C LEU A 88 -13.10 4.73 -2.33
N HIS A 89 -14.44 4.76 -2.22
CA HIS A 89 -15.25 5.82 -2.79
C HIS A 89 -14.96 7.17 -2.09
N PRO A 90 -14.70 8.28 -2.82
CA PRO A 90 -14.36 9.57 -2.22
C PRO A 90 -15.39 10.09 -1.22
N ASN A 91 -16.68 9.83 -1.48
CA ASN A 91 -17.78 10.28 -0.62
C ASN A 91 -18.01 9.39 0.62
N TYR A 92 -17.34 8.25 0.73
CA TYR A 92 -17.50 7.36 1.88
C TYR A 92 -16.50 7.72 2.98
N GLN A 93 -16.98 8.46 3.98
CA GLN A 93 -16.13 9.03 5.04
C GLN A 93 -15.54 7.98 5.98
N GLU A 94 -16.21 6.84 6.15
CA GLU A 94 -15.68 5.69 6.92
C GLU A 94 -14.66 4.86 6.12
N GLY A 95 -14.38 5.29 4.88
CA GLY A 95 -13.50 4.64 3.93
C GLY A 95 -12.06 5.15 3.92
N TYR A 96 -11.41 5.01 2.77
CA TYR A 96 -10.10 5.57 2.50
C TYR A 96 -10.07 7.07 2.77
N THR A 97 -11.12 7.82 2.39
CA THR A 97 -11.24 9.26 2.64
C THR A 97 -11.01 9.61 4.12
N GLY A 98 -11.66 8.89 5.05
CA GLY A 98 -11.55 9.13 6.49
C GLY A 98 -10.16 8.93 7.08
N THR A 99 -9.31 8.13 6.43
CA THR A 99 -7.93 7.90 6.90
C THR A 99 -7.03 9.14 6.81
N ARG A 100 -7.46 10.20 6.12
CA ARG A 100 -6.65 11.39 5.88
C ARG A 100 -6.23 12.08 7.16
N GLN A 101 -7.16 12.27 8.10
CA GLN A 101 -6.87 12.96 9.36
C GLN A 101 -5.82 12.20 10.19
N ALA A 102 -5.94 10.87 10.28
CA ALA A 102 -4.99 10.02 10.99
C ALA A 102 -3.59 10.08 10.33
N TYR A 103 -3.54 10.13 9.00
CA TYR A 103 -2.30 10.28 8.25
C TYR A 103 -1.63 11.63 8.53
N ASP A 104 -2.38 12.73 8.49
CA ASP A 104 -1.84 14.07 8.75
C ASP A 104 -1.32 14.17 10.20
N GLN A 105 -2.04 13.58 11.18
CA GLN A 105 -1.56 13.47 12.57
C GLN A 105 -0.28 12.63 12.69
N MET A 106 -0.16 11.54 11.94
CA MET A 106 1.06 10.72 11.91
C MET A 106 2.25 11.52 11.37
N LEU A 107 2.05 12.33 10.32
CA LEU A 107 3.10 13.20 9.78
C LEU A 107 3.56 14.26 10.78
N LEU A 108 2.62 14.90 11.49
CA LEU A 108 2.96 15.85 12.56
C LEU A 108 3.79 15.19 13.67
N ARG A 109 3.41 13.97 14.08
CA ARG A 109 4.16 13.21 15.08
C ARG A 109 5.54 12.79 14.60
N ARG A 110 5.71 12.44 13.32
CA ARG A 110 7.03 12.16 12.73
C ARG A 110 7.97 13.36 12.77
N ALA A 111 7.44 14.56 12.55
CA ALA A 111 8.22 15.78 12.65
C ALA A 111 8.68 16.05 14.10
N ALA A 112 7.86 15.70 15.09
CA ALA A 112 8.15 15.90 16.50
C ALA A 112 8.98 14.77 17.14
N VAL A 113 8.82 13.53 16.69
CA VAL A 113 9.42 12.33 17.30
C VAL A 113 10.16 11.54 16.23
N PRO A 114 11.52 11.58 16.23
CA PRO A 114 12.32 10.80 15.31
C PRO A 114 11.98 9.31 15.36
N GLY A 115 11.78 8.70 14.19
CA GLY A 115 11.45 7.27 14.09
C GLY A 115 10.00 6.91 14.37
N TYR A 116 9.10 7.88 14.65
CA TYR A 116 7.69 7.58 14.88
C TYR A 116 7.05 6.89 13.66
N ARG A 117 6.56 5.66 13.85
CA ARG A 117 5.98 4.83 12.78
C ARG A 117 6.92 4.67 11.57
N GLU A 118 8.23 4.62 11.81
CA GLU A 118 9.22 4.43 10.74
C GLU A 118 8.95 3.13 9.95
N GLU A 119 8.41 2.11 10.61
CA GLU A 119 8.10 0.82 10.02
C GLU A 119 7.09 0.92 8.85
N TYR A 120 6.13 1.86 8.90
CA TYR A 120 5.17 2.08 7.80
C TYR A 120 5.85 2.72 6.58
N MET A 121 6.74 3.67 6.83
CA MET A 121 7.51 4.35 5.78
C MET A 121 8.49 3.38 5.12
N VAL A 122 9.21 2.61 5.94
CA VAL A 122 10.12 1.57 5.49
C VAL A 122 9.38 0.56 4.62
N PHE A 123 8.23 0.07 5.09
CA PHE A 123 7.42 -0.87 4.32
C PHE A 123 7.03 -0.27 2.96
N SER A 124 6.34 0.87 2.97
CA SER A 124 5.72 1.47 1.79
C SER A 124 6.76 1.84 0.73
N LYS A 125 7.91 2.39 1.17
CA LYS A 125 9.01 2.76 0.28
C LYS A 125 9.67 1.56 -0.40
N HIS A 126 9.88 0.45 0.31
CA HIS A 126 10.47 -0.73 -0.30
C HIS A 126 9.46 -1.48 -1.17
N TYR A 127 8.18 -1.46 -0.80
CA TYR A 127 7.12 -2.00 -1.63
C TYR A 127 6.97 -1.21 -2.94
N TYR A 128 7.03 0.13 -2.91
CA TYR A 128 7.10 0.97 -4.12
C TYR A 128 8.26 0.59 -5.03
N ARG A 129 9.47 0.44 -4.47
CA ARG A 129 10.66 0.02 -5.24
C ARG A 129 10.52 -1.39 -5.82
N TYR A 130 9.84 -2.29 -5.10
CA TYR A 130 9.54 -3.62 -5.62
C TYR A 130 8.54 -3.54 -6.77
N ALA A 131 7.47 -2.77 -6.63
CA ALA A 131 6.49 -2.54 -7.69
C ALA A 131 7.15 -1.93 -8.93
N LEU A 132 8.04 -0.95 -8.78
CA LEU A 132 8.70 -0.28 -9.92
C LEU A 132 9.76 -1.09 -10.65
N TYR A 133 10.45 -2.00 -9.96
CA TYR A 133 11.66 -2.62 -10.52
C TYR A 133 11.67 -4.15 -10.42
N ALA A 134 10.63 -4.76 -9.83
CA ALA A 134 10.56 -6.19 -9.51
C ALA A 134 11.78 -6.72 -8.75
N ARG A 135 12.47 -5.86 -7.98
CA ARG A 135 13.76 -6.17 -7.36
C ARG A 135 13.57 -6.94 -6.05
N THR A 136 13.95 -8.22 -6.04
CA THR A 136 13.97 -9.06 -4.84
C THR A 136 14.88 -8.50 -3.74
N CYS A 137 15.93 -7.76 -4.10
CA CYS A 137 16.80 -7.08 -3.14
C CYS A 137 16.06 -5.99 -2.34
N ALA A 138 15.04 -5.33 -2.92
CA ALA A 138 14.20 -4.37 -2.20
C ALA A 138 13.41 -5.05 -1.07
N ILE A 139 12.90 -6.26 -1.33
CA ILE A 139 12.19 -7.07 -0.34
C ILE A 139 13.14 -7.55 0.76
N ALA A 140 14.33 -8.04 0.39
CA ALA A 140 15.33 -8.48 1.36
C ALA A 140 15.77 -7.32 2.29
N ALA A 141 15.95 -6.12 1.72
CA ALA A 141 16.24 -4.91 2.49
C ALA A 141 15.08 -4.51 3.41
N CYS A 142 13.84 -4.56 2.91
CA CYS A 142 12.64 -4.31 3.69
C CYS A 142 12.56 -5.25 4.91
N ARG A 143 12.68 -6.56 4.67
CA ARG A 143 12.66 -7.59 5.71
C ARG A 143 13.68 -7.31 6.82
N ARG A 144 14.94 -7.04 6.45
CA ARG A 144 16.01 -6.74 7.43
C ARG A 144 15.66 -5.53 8.29
N LYS A 145 15.11 -4.46 7.69
CA LYS A 145 14.72 -3.25 8.42
C LYS A 145 13.52 -3.50 9.34
N LEU A 146 12.47 -4.16 8.87
CA LEU A 146 11.30 -4.49 9.69
C LEU A 146 11.65 -5.41 10.87
N LEU A 147 12.58 -6.36 10.68
CA LEU A 147 13.09 -7.18 11.80
C LEU A 147 13.82 -6.34 12.86
N ARG A 148 14.65 -5.37 12.44
CA ARG A 148 15.32 -4.45 13.37
C ARG A 148 14.33 -3.57 14.14
N LEU A 149 13.27 -3.14 13.47
CA LEU A 149 12.17 -2.38 14.06
C LEU A 149 11.19 -3.25 14.86
N LYS A 150 11.43 -4.57 14.96
CA LYS A 150 10.53 -5.55 15.62
C LYS A 150 9.09 -5.52 15.08
N ALA A 151 8.91 -5.12 13.83
CA ALA A 151 7.60 -4.96 13.18
C ALA A 151 7.10 -6.27 12.54
N TYR A 152 6.93 -7.32 13.34
CA TYR A 152 6.62 -8.68 12.85
C TYR A 152 5.29 -8.77 12.11
N GLY A 153 4.26 -8.03 12.55
CA GLY A 153 2.97 -8.00 11.84
C GLY A 153 3.09 -7.48 10.40
N LEU A 154 3.97 -6.50 10.17
CA LEU A 154 4.23 -5.96 8.83
C LEU A 154 5.04 -6.92 7.97
N LEU A 155 5.88 -7.79 8.54
CA LEU A 155 6.56 -8.83 7.77
C LEU A 155 5.55 -9.79 7.14
N THR A 156 4.55 -10.22 7.89
CA THR A 156 3.47 -11.07 7.37
C THR A 156 2.72 -10.38 6.24
N LEU A 157 2.39 -9.09 6.39
CA LEU A 157 1.74 -8.31 5.33
C LEU A 157 2.62 -8.15 4.09
N LEU A 158 3.94 -8.01 4.25
CA LEU A 158 4.89 -7.87 3.14
C LEU A 158 4.82 -9.11 2.24
N TYR A 159 4.87 -10.29 2.85
CA TYR A 159 4.83 -11.55 2.10
C TYR A 159 3.47 -11.76 1.42
N ARG A 160 2.36 -11.44 2.11
CA ARG A 160 1.02 -11.48 1.48
C ARG A 160 0.95 -10.56 0.28
N ALA A 161 1.37 -9.30 0.40
CA ALA A 161 1.35 -8.33 -0.69
C ALA A 161 2.18 -8.78 -1.89
N ILE A 162 3.34 -9.41 -1.67
CA ILE A 162 4.17 -9.98 -2.75
C ILE A 162 3.47 -11.16 -3.44
N ILE A 163 2.85 -12.06 -2.67
CA ILE A 163 2.10 -13.20 -3.23
C ILE A 163 0.98 -12.69 -4.13
N TYR A 164 0.21 -11.72 -3.66
CA TYR A 164 -0.85 -11.08 -4.44
C TYR A 164 -0.33 -10.40 -5.71
N CYS A 165 0.83 -9.73 -5.66
CA CYS A 165 1.49 -9.20 -6.85
C CYS A 165 1.89 -10.28 -7.85
N LYS A 166 2.41 -11.43 -7.40
CA LYS A 166 2.92 -12.49 -8.29
C LYS A 166 1.83 -13.35 -8.91
N LEU A 167 0.71 -13.56 -8.21
CA LEU A 167 -0.40 -14.37 -8.70
C LEU A 167 -1.33 -13.64 -9.68
N SER A 168 -1.10 -12.34 -9.92
CA SER A 168 -1.92 -11.50 -10.79
C SER A 168 -1.30 -11.31 -12.19
N HIS A 169 -0.33 -12.14 -12.54
CA HIS A 169 0.34 -12.25 -13.84
C HIS A 169 0.17 -13.67 -14.36
#